data_AF-A0A562IL89-F1
#
_entry.id   AF-A0A562IL89-F1
#
_cell.length_a   1.000
_cell.length_b   1.000
_cell.length_c   1.000
_cell.angle_alpha   90.00
_cell.angle_beta   90.00
_cell.angle_gamma   90.00
#
_symmetry.space_group_name_H-M   'P 1'
#
loop_
_entity.id
_entity.type
_entity.pdbx_description
1 polymer ?
#
loop_
_entity_poly.entity_id
_entity_poly.type
_entity_poly.pdbx_seq_one_letter_code
_entity_poly.pdbx_strand_id
1 'polypeptide(L)'
;MTTLAGAPLDVEFFHLGEWFPAALLGWRHDAWGRCELRVQFEIGGLRRASWMPLADVRLPQWQAARYAPPPVPRHRTDDDLVVPIRYDHRWDAPAPAEWAVPQPRTGEQRYSWV
;
A
#
# COMPACT_ATOMS: atom_id res chain seq x y z
N MET A 1 -10.74 9.55 13.43
CA MET A 1 -9.61 9.60 12.48
C MET A 1 -8.42 9.01 13.20
N THR A 2 -7.82 7.95 12.64
CA THR A 2 -6.61 7.36 13.20
C THR A 2 -5.42 7.97 12.48
N THR A 3 -4.60 8.72 13.20
CA THR A 3 -3.33 9.24 12.68
C THR A 3 -2.31 8.11 12.66
N LEU A 4 -1.48 8.05 11.62
CA LEU A 4 -0.34 7.13 11.65
C LEU A 4 0.69 7.63 12.65
N ALA A 5 1.27 6.71 13.42
CA ALA A 5 2.38 7.03 14.31
C ALA A 5 3.67 7.14 13.48
N GLY A 6 4.41 8.24 13.65
CA GLY A 6 5.69 8.47 12.97
C GLY A 6 5.63 9.50 11.85
N ALA A 7 6.68 9.52 11.02
CA ALA A 7 6.73 10.38 9.85
C ALA A 7 5.67 9.95 8.81
N PRO A 8 5.11 10.89 8.03
CA PRO A 8 4.23 10.54 6.91
C PRO A 8 4.87 9.51 5.99
N LEU A 9 4.10 8.50 5.58
CA LEU A 9 4.58 7.44 4.69
C LEU A 9 4.43 7.87 3.23
N ASP A 10 5.48 7.74 2.43
CA ASP A 10 5.40 7.98 0.99
C ASP A 10 4.47 6.95 0.32
N VAL A 11 3.55 7.45 -0.51
CA VAL A 11 2.55 6.66 -1.24
C VAL A 11 2.33 7.25 -2.63
N GLU A 12 1.60 6.54 -3.47
CA GLU A 12 1.06 7.04 -4.72
C GLU A 12 -0.46 6.95 -4.71
N PHE A 13 -1.15 7.93 -5.29
CA PHE A 13 -2.60 7.90 -5.49
C PHE A 13 -2.97 7.91 -6.96
N PHE A 14 -4.09 7.27 -7.30
CA PHE A 14 -4.56 7.16 -8.67
C PHE A 14 -5.46 8.34 -9.05
N HIS A 15 -5.11 9.03 -10.13
CA HIS A 15 -5.89 10.14 -10.67
C HIS A 15 -5.72 10.20 -12.19
N LEU A 16 -6.82 10.42 -12.92
CA LEU A 16 -6.82 10.59 -14.39
C LEU A 16 -6.06 9.49 -15.16
N GLY A 17 -6.06 8.25 -14.67
CA GLY A 17 -5.38 7.13 -15.33
C GLY A 17 -3.91 6.93 -14.92
N GLU A 18 -3.36 7.80 -14.07
CA GLU A 18 -1.96 7.80 -13.66
C GLU A 18 -1.80 7.75 -12.14
N TRP A 19 -0.61 7.34 -11.69
CA TRP A 19 -0.24 7.31 -10.27
C TRP A 19 0.63 8.51 -9.93
N PHE A 20 0.22 9.30 -8.94
CA PHE A 20 0.90 10.52 -8.51
C PHE A 20 1.47 10.37 -7.09
N PRO A 21 2.66 10.94 -6.80
CA PRO A 21 3.26 10.87 -5.48
C PRO A 21 2.44 11.66 -4.43
N ALA A 22 2.38 11.12 -3.22
CA ALA A 22 1.71 11.69 -2.06
C ALA A 22 2.31 11.19 -0.75
N ALA A 23 1.91 11.81 0.36
CA ALA A 23 2.22 11.40 1.72
C ALA A 23 0.95 10.95 2.44
N LEU A 24 0.99 9.76 3.05
CA LEU A 24 -0.09 9.20 3.84
C LEU A 24 -0.04 9.76 5.27
N LEU A 25 -1.13 10.41 5.68
CA LEU A 25 -1.25 11.07 6.99
C LEU A 25 -2.04 10.24 8.01
N GLY A 26 -2.94 9.37 7.54
CA GLY A 26 -3.80 8.58 8.41
C GLY A 26 -4.90 7.85 7.65
N TRP A 27 -5.81 7.25 8.39
CA TRP A 27 -6.90 6.46 7.82
C TRP A 27 -8.19 6.55 8.67
N ARG A 28 -9.31 6.15 8.08
CA ARG A 28 -10.62 5.99 8.73
C ARG A 28 -11.45 4.93 8.03
N HIS A 29 -12.56 4.53 8.64
CA HIS A 29 -13.64 3.85 7.94
C HIS A 29 -14.70 4.86 7.48
N ASP A 30 -15.26 4.63 6.29
CA ASP A 30 -16.47 5.31 5.82
C ASP A 30 -17.73 4.76 6.53
N ALA A 31 -18.91 5.31 6.21
CA ALA A 31 -20.18 4.89 6.81
C ALA A 31 -20.56 3.43 6.50
N TRP A 32 -19.92 2.80 5.51
CA TRP A 32 -20.12 1.41 5.11
C TRP A 32 -18.99 0.49 5.61
N GLY A 33 -18.09 1.00 6.44
CA GLY A 33 -16.97 0.23 6.99
C GLY A 33 -15.78 0.05 6.05
N ARG A 34 -15.74 0.74 4.90
CA ARG A 34 -14.60 0.66 3.97
C ARG A 34 -13.48 1.61 4.40
N CYS A 35 -12.24 1.21 4.18
CA CYS A 35 -11.07 2.03 4.50
C CYS A 35 -10.93 3.21 3.52
N GLU A 36 -10.80 4.40 4.09
CA GLU A 36 -10.35 5.61 3.43
C GLU A 36 -9.03 6.08 4.03
N LEU A 37 -8.13 6.53 3.17
CA LEU A 37 -6.81 7.05 3.52
C LEU A 37 -6.80 8.57 3.38
N ARG A 38 -6.22 9.26 4.36
CA ARG A 38 -5.95 10.69 4.27
C ARG A 38 -4.60 10.87 3.60
N VAL A 39 -4.60 11.29 2.35
CA VAL A 39 -3.39 11.54 1.57
C VAL A 39 -3.17 13.03 1.39
N GLN A 40 -1.90 13.43 1.30
CA GLN A 40 -1.48 14.80 1.07
C GLN A 40 -0.53 14.85 -0.12
N PHE A 41 -0.77 15.78 -1.04
CA PHE A 41 -0.04 15.87 -2.31
C PHE A 41 -0.01 17.33 -2.77
N GLU A 42 0.76 17.60 -3.81
CA GLU A 42 0.85 18.94 -4.42
C GLU A 42 0.25 18.92 -5.83
N ILE A 43 -0.66 19.86 -6.11
CA ILE A 43 -1.20 20.10 -7.46
C ILE A 43 -1.12 21.59 -7.75
N GLY A 44 -0.43 21.96 -8.83
CA GLY A 44 -0.26 23.37 -9.22
C GLY A 44 0.47 24.21 -8.16
N GLY A 45 1.42 23.60 -7.42
CA GLY A 45 2.17 24.27 -6.34
C GLY A 45 1.40 24.43 -5.03
N LEU A 46 0.16 23.92 -4.93
CA LEU A 46 -0.62 23.96 -3.70
C LEU A 46 -0.65 22.59 -3.03
N ARG A 47 -0.26 22.56 -1.76
CA ARG A 47 -0.38 21.38 -0.89
C ARG A 47 -1.84 21.17 -0.51
N ARG A 48 -2.39 20.02 -0.89
CA ARG A 48 -3.78 19.62 -0.64
C ARG A 48 -3.79 18.32 0.15
N ALA A 49 -4.89 18.08 0.87
CA ALA A 49 -5.11 16.79 1.51
C ALA A 49 -6.55 16.33 1.30
N SER A 50 -6.73 15.06 0.94
CA SER A 50 -8.03 14.47 0.64
C SER A 50 -8.18 13.09 1.25
N TRP A 51 -9.42 12.67 1.46
CA TRP A 51 -9.76 11.29 1.78
C TRP A 51 -9.94 10.51 0.49
N MET A 52 -9.23 9.40 0.33
CA MET A 52 -9.27 8.55 -0.85
C MET A 52 -9.55 7.09 -0.46
N PRO A 53 -10.31 6.33 -1.26
CA PRO A 53 -10.47 4.90 -1.05
C PRO A 53 -9.12 4.17 -1.03
N LEU A 54 -9.00 3.13 -0.20
CA LEU A 54 -7.79 2.30 -0.16
C LEU A 54 -7.39 1.73 -1.55
N ALA A 55 -8.37 1.45 -2.42
CA ALA A 55 -8.12 0.94 -3.77
C ALA A 55 -7.43 1.94 -4.71
N ASP A 56 -7.50 3.24 -4.38
CA ASP A 56 -6.94 4.32 -5.21
C ASP A 56 -5.58 4.80 -4.67
N VAL A 57 -4.99 4.08 -3.71
CA VAL A 57 -3.69 4.41 -3.10
C VAL A 57 -2.83 3.15 -3.04
N ARG A 58 -1.54 3.30 -3.35
CA ARG A 58 -0.56 2.20 -3.27
C ARG A 58 0.77 2.69 -2.69
N LEU A 59 1.60 1.75 -2.28
CA LEU A 59 3.01 2.05 -2.00
C LEU A 59 3.72 2.44 -3.30
N PRO A 60 4.71 3.34 -3.25
CA PRO A 60 5.47 3.73 -4.42
C PRO A 60 6.02 2.50 -5.11
N GLN A 61 5.86 2.42 -6.42
CA GLN A 61 6.39 1.30 -7.17
C GLN A 61 7.91 1.47 -7.25
N TRP A 62 8.65 0.94 -6.27
CA TRP A 62 10.09 0.79 -6.41
C TRP A 62 10.33 -0.09 -7.63
N GLN A 63 10.98 0.46 -8.66
CA GLN A 63 11.60 -0.34 -9.69
C GLN A 63 12.62 -1.21 -8.98
N ALA A 64 12.22 -2.42 -8.62
CA ALA A 64 13.14 -3.42 -8.12
C ALA A 64 14.22 -3.55 -9.20
N ALA A 65 15.41 -3.03 -8.92
CA ALA A 65 16.59 -3.45 -9.65
C ALA A 65 16.50 -4.97 -9.70
N ARG A 66 16.43 -5.54 -10.92
CA ARG A 66 16.22 -6.96 -11.18
C ARG A 66 16.80 -7.77 -10.02
N TYR A 67 15.92 -8.38 -9.23
CA TYR A 67 16.32 -9.16 -8.08
C TYR A 67 17.14 -10.34 -8.62
N ALA A 68 18.46 -10.17 -8.72
CA ALA A 68 19.35 -11.30 -8.86
C ALA A 68 19.22 -12.03 -7.53
N PRO A 69 18.71 -13.28 -7.50
CA PRO A 69 18.64 -14.01 -6.25
C PRO A 69 20.04 -14.00 -5.62
N PRO A 70 20.18 -13.68 -4.32
CA PRO A 70 21.47 -13.73 -3.66
C PRO A 70 22.04 -15.14 -3.85
N PRO A 71 23.36 -15.30 -4.07
CA PRO A 71 23.96 -16.63 -4.15
C PRO A 71 23.57 -17.41 -2.88
N VAL A 72 22.92 -18.56 -3.07
CA VAL A 72 22.49 -19.44 -1.99
C VAL A 72 23.66 -19.68 -1.02
N PRO A 73 23.55 -19.26 0.26
CA PRO A 73 24.57 -19.54 1.24
C PRO A 73 24.70 -21.07 1.38
N ARG A 74 25.91 -21.61 1.16
CA ARG A 74 26.20 -22.99 1.52
C ARG A 74 26.09 -23.08 3.04
N HIS A 75 25.09 -23.82 3.52
CA HIS A 75 24.80 -24.00 4.93
C HIS A 75 26.08 -24.46 5.66
N ARG A 76 26.69 -23.57 6.45
CA ARG A 76 27.67 -23.94 7.46
C ARG A 76 26.86 -24.21 8.72
N THR A 77 26.80 -25.46 9.12
CA THR A 77 26.10 -25.89 10.33
C THR A 77 26.78 -25.25 11.53
N ASP A 78 26.14 -24.27 12.17
CA ASP A 78 26.20 -24.06 13.63
C ASP A 78 25.09 -23.07 14.05
N ASP A 79 24.19 -23.56 14.91
CA ASP A 79 23.40 -22.86 15.94
C ASP A 79 23.18 -21.33 15.85
N ASP A 80 22.40 -20.89 14.85
CA ASP A 80 21.60 -19.66 14.99
C ASP A 80 20.13 -20.05 15.12
N LEU A 81 19.53 -19.71 16.26
CA LEU A 81 18.11 -19.85 16.55
C LEU A 81 17.29 -19.01 15.57
N VAL A 82 17.07 -19.53 14.37
CA VAL A 82 15.96 -19.14 13.51
C VAL A 82 14.71 -19.55 14.26
N VAL A 83 13.98 -18.59 14.84
CA VAL A 83 12.59 -18.82 15.21
C VAL A 83 11.87 -19.07 13.89
N PRO A 84 11.46 -20.32 13.57
CA PRO A 84 10.65 -20.50 12.39
C PRO A 84 9.34 -19.82 12.74
N ILE A 85 9.01 -18.74 12.04
CA ILE A 85 7.62 -18.34 11.89
C ILE A 85 6.98 -19.58 11.27
N ARG A 86 6.35 -20.41 12.10
CA ARG A 86 5.49 -21.48 11.62
C ARG A 86 4.33 -20.74 10.97
N TYR A 87 4.47 -20.46 9.68
CA TYR A 87 3.31 -20.38 8.82
C TYR A 87 2.64 -21.74 9.03
N ASP A 88 1.58 -21.75 9.81
CA ASP A 88 0.70 -22.89 9.84
C ASP A 88 0.20 -23.04 8.40
N HIS A 89 0.81 -23.94 7.64
CA HIS A 89 0.43 -24.26 6.27
C HIS A 89 -0.96 -24.92 6.21
N ARG A 90 -1.64 -25.05 7.35
CA ARG A 90 -3.07 -25.36 7.45
C ARG A 90 -3.97 -24.12 7.33
N TRP A 91 -3.42 -22.96 6.95
CA TRP A 91 -4.25 -21.98 6.27
C TRP A 91 -4.62 -22.58 4.92
N ASP A 92 -5.84 -23.11 4.80
CA ASP A 92 -6.53 -23.31 3.52
C ASP A 92 -6.66 -21.93 2.87
N ALA A 93 -5.55 -21.41 2.31
CA ALA A 93 -5.53 -20.21 1.49
C ALA A 93 -6.50 -20.50 0.36
N PRO A 94 -7.63 -19.78 0.31
CA PRO A 94 -8.55 -20.02 -0.76
C PRO A 94 -7.83 -19.48 -2.03
N ALA A 95 -7.99 -20.20 -3.15
CA ALA A 95 -7.12 -20.07 -4.32
C ALA A 95 -6.97 -18.60 -4.76
N PRO A 96 -5.82 -18.17 -5.31
CA PRO A 96 -5.52 -16.75 -5.59
C PRO A 96 -6.51 -16.00 -6.51
N ALA A 97 -7.57 -16.65 -7.01
CA ALA A 97 -8.66 -16.04 -7.74
C ALA A 97 -9.56 -15.14 -6.86
N GLU A 98 -9.61 -15.35 -5.54
CA GLU A 98 -10.53 -14.60 -4.65
C GLU A 98 -9.92 -13.39 -3.93
N TRP A 99 -8.60 -13.27 -3.91
CA TRP A 99 -7.94 -11.96 -3.75
C TRP A 99 -8.00 -11.24 -5.10
N ALA A 100 -9.19 -10.73 -5.45
CA ALA A 100 -9.25 -9.74 -6.52
C ALA A 100 -8.43 -8.54 -6.05
N VAL A 101 -7.28 -8.31 -6.69
CA VAL A 101 -6.48 -7.09 -6.46
C VAL A 101 -7.44 -5.91 -6.59
N PRO A 102 -7.57 -5.05 -5.55
CA PRO A 102 -8.47 -3.91 -5.62
C PRO A 102 -8.07 -3.08 -6.84
N GLN A 103 -8.96 -3.04 -7.83
CA GLN A 103 -8.73 -2.20 -9.00
C GLN A 103 -9.06 -0.77 -8.62
N PRO A 104 -8.17 0.19 -8.92
CA PRO A 104 -8.50 1.59 -8.74
C PRO A 104 -9.74 1.91 -9.59
N ARG A 105 -10.58 2.83 -9.11
CA ARG A 105 -11.81 3.16 -9.82
C ARG A 105 -11.45 3.94 -11.08
N THR A 106 -11.72 3.36 -12.24
CA THR A 106 -11.45 3.97 -13.57
C THR A 106 -12.46 5.05 -13.99
N GLY A 107 -13.47 5.34 -13.16
CA GLY A 107 -14.42 6.42 -13.41
C GLY A 107 -13.81 7.80 -13.15
N GLU A 108 -14.28 8.82 -13.87
CA GLU A 108 -13.92 10.24 -13.72
C GLU A 108 -14.28 10.74 -12.30
N GLN A 109 -13.43 10.46 -11.32
CA GLN A 109 -13.63 10.88 -9.93
C GLN A 109 -13.18 12.34 -9.79
N ARG A 110 -14.15 13.25 -9.71
CA ARG A 110 -13.95 14.59 -9.16
C ARG A 110 -13.72 14.45 -7.65
N TYR A 111 -12.47 14.24 -7.25
CA TYR A 111 -12.09 14.44 -5.86
C TYR A 111 -12.32 15.92 -5.53
N SER A 112 -13.31 16.20 -4.68
CA SER A 112 -13.60 17.57 -4.23
C SER A 112 -12.48 18.01 -3.29
N TRP A 113 -11.66 18.95 -3.76
CA TRP A 113 -10.46 19.43 -3.06
C TRP A 113 -10.72 20.56 -2.05
N VAL A 114 -11.95 20.67 -1.54
CA VAL A 114 -12.34 21.75 -0.61
C VAL A 114 -11.89 21.43 0.81
#